data_AF-A0A914WD47-F1
#
_entry.id   AF-A0A914WD47-F1
#
_cell.length_a   1.000
_cell.length_b   1.000
_cell.length_c   1.000
_cell.angle_alpha   90.00
_cell.angle_beta   90.00
_cell.angle_gamma   90.00
#
_symmetry.space_group_name_H-M   'P 1'
#
loop_
_entity.id
_entity.type
_entity.pdbx_description
1 polymer ?
#
loop_
_entity_poly.entity_id
_entity_poly.type
_entity_poly.pdbx_seq_one_letter_code
_entity_poly.pdbx_strand_id
1 'polypeptide(L)'
;MKFLIVFVVCALFGYNHALKLFGRTQSVGAKGTLMCGSEPLANTIVKLWDDDTIDMDDQMACVRTDAQGNFEIKGWEKEFTTIDPYLKVYHDCNDKTLFGLVEK
;
A
#
# COMPACT_ATOMS: atom_id res chain seq x y z
N MET A 1 -11.56 -6.22 -39.59
CA MET A 1 -11.95 -6.57 -38.21
C MET A 1 -10.75 -6.81 -37.29
N LYS A 2 -9.78 -7.67 -37.63
CA LYS A 2 -8.56 -7.90 -36.81
C LYS A 2 -7.75 -6.63 -36.50
N PHE A 3 -7.50 -5.78 -37.50
CA PHE A 3 -6.78 -4.51 -37.30
C PHE A 3 -7.55 -3.49 -36.43
N LEU A 4 -8.88 -3.48 -36.51
CA LEU A 4 -9.73 -2.63 -35.68
C LEU A 4 -9.68 -3.07 -34.21
N ILE A 5 -9.71 -4.38 -33.97
CA ILE A 5 -9.57 -4.96 -32.62
C ILE A 5 -8.20 -4.61 -32.02
N VAL A 6 -7.12 -4.71 -32.80
CA VAL A 6 -5.78 -4.31 -32.34
C VAL A 6 -5.73 -2.82 -31.97
N PHE A 7 -6.32 -1.94 -32.78
CA PHE A 7 -6.36 -0.50 -32.48
C PHE A 7 -7.16 -0.18 -31.21
N VAL A 8 -8.31 -0.83 -31.01
CA VAL A 8 -9.14 -0.64 -29.81
C VAL A 8 -8.40 -1.14 -28.56
N VAL A 9 -7.74 -2.29 -28.65
CA VAL A 9 -6.90 -2.82 -27.57
C VAL A 9 -5.76 -1.83 -27.26
N CYS A 10 -5.00 -1.38 -28.25
CA CYS A 10 -3.93 -0.40 -28.04
C CYS A 10 -4.43 0.93 -27.43
N ALA A 11 -5.61 1.41 -27.82
CA ALA A 11 -6.20 2.63 -27.26
C ALA A 11 -6.61 2.46 -25.79
N LEU A 12 -7.19 1.31 -25.43
CA LEU A 12 -7.60 1.01 -24.05
C LEU A 12 -6.38 0.80 -23.12
N PHE A 13 -5.35 0.08 -23.57
CA PHE A 13 -4.12 -0.11 -22.80
C PHE A 13 -3.25 1.15 -22.74
N GLY A 14 -3.21 1.96 -23.80
CA GLY A 14 -2.47 3.22 -23.84
C GLY A 14 -3.08 4.32 -22.96
N TYR A 15 -4.40 4.33 -22.78
CA TYR A 15 -5.11 5.33 -21.97
C TYR A 15 -4.71 5.28 -20.49
N ASN A 16 -4.63 4.09 -19.90
CA ASN A 16 -4.28 3.93 -18.48
C ASN A 16 -2.85 4.45 -18.17
N HIS A 17 -1.88 4.20 -19.06
CA HIS A 17 -0.53 4.74 -18.90
C HIS A 17 -0.42 6.25 -19.19
N ALA A 18 -1.27 6.79 -20.06
CA ALA A 18 -1.27 8.21 -20.40
C ALA A 18 -1.76 9.10 -19.24
N LEU A 19 -2.66 8.60 -18.38
CA LEU A 19 -3.15 9.36 -17.22
C LEU A 19 -2.02 9.69 -16.21
N LYS A 20 -1.09 8.75 -15.97
CA LYS A 20 0.09 8.99 -15.11
C LYS A 20 1.07 10.03 -15.69
N LEU A 21 1.07 10.26 -17.02
CA LEU A 21 1.92 11.29 -17.64
C LEU A 21 1.50 12.72 -17.26
N PHE A 22 0.19 12.97 -17.16
CA PHE A 22 -0.38 14.28 -16.82
C PHE A 22 -0.74 14.44 -15.34
N GLY A 23 -0.51 13.41 -14.53
CA GLY A 23 -0.68 13.46 -13.08
C GLY A 23 0.30 14.40 -12.38
N ARG A 24 -0.05 14.78 -11.15
CA ARG A 24 0.83 15.52 -10.23
C ARG A 24 1.41 14.57 -9.19
N THR A 25 2.62 14.85 -8.72
CA THR A 25 3.19 14.11 -7.60
C THR A 25 2.49 14.52 -6.31
N GLN A 26 1.99 13.56 -5.57
CA GLN A 26 1.38 13.72 -4.25
C GLN A 26 2.14 12.87 -3.26
N SER A 27 2.18 13.28 -2.00
CA SER A 27 2.99 12.60 -0.99
C SER A 27 2.29 12.59 0.34
N VAL A 28 2.49 11.51 1.09
CA VAL A 28 1.93 11.32 2.42
C VAL A 28 2.96 10.65 3.31
N GLY A 29 2.84 10.87 4.61
CA GLY A 29 3.66 10.20 5.60
C GLY A 29 2.88 9.90 6.86
N ALA A 30 3.24 8.80 7.52
CA ALA A 30 2.69 8.38 8.79
C ALA A 30 3.81 8.00 9.75
N LYS A 31 3.59 8.28 11.03
CA LYS A 31 4.48 7.90 12.12
C LYS A 31 3.64 7.39 13.28
N GLY A 32 4.08 6.33 13.93
CA GLY A 32 3.36 5.77 15.06
C GLY A 32 4.15 4.69 15.79
N THR A 33 3.50 4.08 16.76
CA THR A 33 4.04 2.99 17.57
C THR A 33 3.03 1.85 17.57
N LEU A 34 3.46 0.65 17.19
CA LEU A 34 2.65 -0.56 17.25
C LEU A 34 2.87 -1.30 18.57
N MET A 35 1.77 -1.72 19.17
CA MET A 35 1.76 -2.47 20.43
C MET A 35 0.97 -3.77 20.24
N CYS A 36 1.40 -4.83 20.91
CA CYS A 36 0.67 -6.07 21.08
C CYS A 36 0.32 -6.25 22.56
N GLY A 37 -0.91 -5.88 22.93
CA GLY A 37 -1.26 -5.73 24.34
C GLY A 37 -0.41 -4.63 25.00
N SER A 38 0.35 -4.98 26.04
CA SER A 38 1.27 -4.06 26.73
C SER A 38 2.68 -4.00 26.12
N GLU A 39 3.02 -4.92 25.21
CA GLU A 39 4.37 -5.05 24.69
C GLU A 39 4.54 -4.33 23.34
N PRO A 40 5.68 -3.69 23.06
CA PRO A 40 5.96 -3.14 21.75
C PRO A 40 5.99 -4.22 20.66
N LEU A 41 5.27 -3.99 19.58
CA LEU A 41 5.21 -4.92 18.45
C LEU A 41 6.36 -4.63 17.48
N ALA A 42 7.54 -5.14 17.83
CA ALA A 42 8.78 -4.95 17.09
C ALA A 42 8.85 -5.76 15.79
N ASN A 43 9.71 -5.35 14.85
CA ASN A 43 10.01 -6.05 13.60
C ASN A 43 8.78 -6.38 12.73
N THR A 44 7.72 -5.60 12.85
CA THR A 44 6.45 -5.78 12.15
C THR A 44 6.43 -4.99 10.85
N ILE A 45 5.99 -5.61 9.76
CA ILE A 45 5.96 -4.97 8.44
C ILE A 45 4.79 -3.99 8.41
N VAL A 46 5.08 -2.74 8.04
CA VAL A 46 4.09 -1.70 7.76
C VAL A 46 4.28 -1.27 6.31
N LYS A 47 3.22 -1.37 5.52
CA LYS A 47 3.22 -0.91 4.13
C LYS A 47 2.26 0.24 3.96
N LEU A 48 2.67 1.23 3.18
CA LEU A 48 1.84 2.33 2.71
C LEU A 48 1.43 2.02 1.28
N TRP A 49 0.13 2.09 1.03
CA TRP A 49 -0.52 1.79 -0.24
C TRP A 49 -1.41 2.94 -0.66
N ASP A 50 -1.61 3.07 -1.96
CA ASP A 50 -2.70 3.84 -2.57
C ASP A 50 -3.85 2.89 -2.92
N ASP A 51 -5.10 3.27 -2.59
CA ASP A 51 -6.30 2.56 -3.05
C ASP A 51 -6.80 3.20 -4.35
N ASP A 52 -6.47 2.57 -5.47
CA ASP A 52 -6.79 3.09 -6.78
C ASP A 52 -8.15 2.62 -7.27
N THR A 53 -9.04 3.55 -7.61
CA THR A 53 -10.36 3.21 -8.14
C THR A 53 -10.30 2.77 -9.61
N ILE A 54 -9.23 3.11 -10.34
CA ILE A 54 -9.14 2.99 -11.81
C ILE A 54 -7.97 2.11 -12.28
N ASP A 55 -6.89 2.00 -11.50
CA ASP A 55 -5.75 1.11 -11.75
C ASP A 55 -5.47 0.16 -10.57
N MET A 56 -4.30 -0.49 -10.55
CA MET A 56 -3.94 -1.45 -9.53
C MET A 56 -3.31 -0.72 -8.35
N ASP A 57 -3.71 -1.04 -7.11
CA ASP A 57 -3.12 -0.47 -5.89
C ASP A 57 -1.59 -0.40 -5.96
N ASP A 58 -1.07 0.82 -5.85
CA ASP A 58 0.36 1.06 -5.88
C ASP A 58 0.96 1.01 -4.45
N GLN A 59 2.00 0.17 -4.28
CA GLN A 59 2.73 0.09 -3.01
C GLN A 59 3.75 1.24 -2.91
N MET A 60 3.36 2.35 -2.31
CA MET A 60 4.22 3.51 -2.12
C MET A 60 5.49 3.25 -1.28
N ALA A 61 5.37 2.51 -0.17
CA ALA A 61 6.49 2.27 0.74
C ALA A 61 6.32 1.04 1.64
N CYS A 62 7.43 0.53 2.18
CA CYS A 62 7.46 -0.59 3.12
C CYS A 62 8.55 -0.37 4.17
N VAL A 63 8.19 -0.47 5.45
CA VAL A 63 9.13 -0.35 6.58
C VAL A 63 8.88 -1.47 7.60
N ARG A 64 9.77 -1.58 8.58
CA ARG A 64 9.58 -2.44 9.76
C ARG A 64 9.64 -1.59 11.03
N THR A 65 8.84 -1.95 12.03
CA THR A 65 8.92 -1.31 13.35
C THR A 65 10.25 -1.62 14.04
N ASP A 66 10.75 -0.65 14.81
CA ASP A 66 11.95 -0.81 15.65
C ASP A 66 11.68 -1.68 16.90
N ALA A 67 12.68 -1.81 17.77
CA ALA A 67 12.59 -2.58 19.01
C ALA A 67 11.57 -2.01 20.03
N GLN A 68 11.17 -0.75 19.86
CA GLN A 68 10.16 -0.07 20.66
C GLN A 68 8.82 0.03 19.91
N GLY A 69 8.65 -0.71 18.81
CA GLY A 69 7.42 -0.71 18.02
C GLY A 69 7.23 0.53 17.14
N ASN A 70 8.18 1.47 17.10
CA ASN A 70 8.01 2.70 16.34
C ASN A 70 8.21 2.47 14.85
N PHE A 71 7.46 3.19 14.03
CA PHE A 71 7.68 3.31 12.59
C PHE A 71 7.50 4.75 12.12
N GLU A 72 8.21 5.11 11.06
CA GLU A 72 7.99 6.30 10.25
C GLU A 72 8.04 5.87 8.78
N ILE A 73 6.99 6.14 8.03
CA ILE A 73 6.84 5.74 6.63
C ILE A 73 6.39 6.93 5.81
N LYS A 74 7.00 7.12 4.64
CA LYS A 74 6.70 8.19 3.69
C LYS A 74 6.65 7.59 2.30
N GLY A 75 5.69 8.05 1.52
CA GLY A 75 5.43 7.56 0.18
C GLY A 75 4.89 8.66 -0.70
N TRP A 76 4.91 8.41 -2.00
CA TRP A 76 4.38 9.32 -2.99
C TRP A 76 3.93 8.53 -4.21
N GLU A 77 2.94 9.04 -4.92
CA GLU A 77 2.53 8.57 -6.23
C GLU A 77 2.39 9.73 -7.21
N LYS A 78 2.46 9.40 -8.50
CA LYS A 78 2.15 10.35 -9.57
C LYS A 78 0.81 10.00 -10.21
N GLU A 79 -0.21 10.73 -9.77
CA GLU A 79 -1.60 10.49 -10.18
C GLU A 79 -2.29 11.76 -10.63
N PHE A 80 -3.29 11.58 -11.49
CA PHE A 80 -4.16 12.65 -11.92
C PHE A 80 -5.21 13.00 -10.85
N THR A 81 -5.72 11.98 -10.16
CA THR A 81 -6.65 12.07 -9.03
C THR A 81 -5.91 12.34 -7.72
N THR A 82 -6.66 12.56 -6.63
CA THR A 82 -6.07 12.62 -5.28
C THR A 82 -5.79 11.20 -4.81
N ILE A 83 -4.60 10.98 -4.25
CA ILE A 83 -4.21 9.70 -3.62
C ILE A 83 -5.15 9.35 -2.45
N ASP A 84 -5.46 8.08 -2.26
CA ASP A 84 -6.25 7.53 -1.14
C ASP A 84 -5.39 6.58 -0.27
N PRO A 85 -4.49 7.14 0.56
CA PRO A 85 -3.45 6.36 1.19
C PRO A 85 -3.94 5.57 2.41
N TYR A 86 -3.53 4.31 2.50
CA TYR A 86 -3.80 3.46 3.66
C TYR A 86 -2.56 2.68 4.13
N LEU A 87 -2.55 2.31 5.42
CA LEU A 87 -1.50 1.47 6.00
C LEU A 87 -1.98 0.03 6.13
N LYS A 88 -1.19 -0.92 5.62
CA LYS A 88 -1.36 -2.35 5.84
C LYS A 88 -0.27 -2.85 6.78
N VAL A 89 -0.67 -3.29 7.97
CA VAL A 89 0.22 -3.83 9.00
C VAL A 89 0.13 -5.35 8.99
N TYR A 90 1.27 -6.04 8.90
CA TYR A 90 1.32 -7.50 8.83
C TYR A 90 1.84 -8.08 10.15
N HIS A 91 0.93 -8.62 10.96
CA HIS A 91 1.23 -9.22 12.26
C HIS A 91 0.29 -10.40 12.55
N ASP A 92 0.70 -11.24 13.47
CA ASP A 92 -0.05 -12.36 14.05
C ASP A 92 -0.43 -12.13 15.53
N CYS A 93 -0.11 -10.94 16.06
CA CYS A 93 -0.45 -10.54 17.42
C CYS A 93 -1.93 -10.81 17.76
N ASN A 94 -2.16 -11.61 18.81
CA ASN A 94 -3.48 -11.99 19.31
C ASN A 94 -4.39 -12.72 18.30
N ASP A 95 -3.83 -13.35 17.26
CA ASP A 95 -4.63 -14.10 16.29
C ASP A 95 -5.10 -15.45 16.87
N LYS A 96 -6.37 -15.53 17.25
CA LYS A 96 -7.00 -16.70 17.86
C LYS A 96 -7.50 -17.71 16.81
N THR A 97 -6.64 -18.12 15.88
CA THR A 97 -6.97 -19.28 15.03
C THR A 97 -6.88 -20.57 15.85
N LEU A 98 -7.68 -21.61 15.53
CA LEU A 98 -7.75 -22.85 16.31
C LEU A 98 -6.43 -23.67 16.37
N PHE A 99 -5.39 -23.24 15.65
CA PHE A 99 -4.01 -23.73 15.77
C PHE A 99 -3.11 -22.85 16.67
N GLY A 100 -3.61 -21.72 17.17
CA GLY A 100 -2.94 -20.73 18.01
C GLY A 100 -3.03 -20.97 19.52
N LEU A 101 -3.05 -22.23 19.96
CA LEU A 101 -2.81 -22.60 21.37
C LEU A 101 -1.32 -22.55 21.75
N VAL A 102 -0.47 -21.96 20.90
CA VAL A 102 0.92 -21.68 21.22
C VAL A 102 1.11 -20.18 21.09
N GLU A 103 1.18 -19.56 22.26
CA GLU A 103 1.52 -18.16 22.55
C GLU A 103 2.43 -17.50 21.51
N LYS A 104 2.09 -16.27 21.13
CA LYS A 104 2.82 -15.04 21.52
C LYS A 104 1.87 -13.85 21.60
#